data_AF-A0A3M1Y1K2-F1
#
_entry.id   AF-A0A3M1Y1K2-F1
#
_cell.length_a   1.000
_cell.length_b   1.000
_cell.length_c   1.000
_cell.angle_alpha   90.00
_cell.angle_beta   90.00
_cell.angle_gamma   90.00
#
_symmetry.space_group_name_H-M   'P 1'
#
loop_
_entity.id
_entity.type
_entity.pdbx_description
1 polymer ?
#
loop_
_entity_poly.entity_id
_entity_poly.type
_entity_poly.pdbx_seq_one_letter_code
_entity_poly.pdbx_strand_id
1 'polypeptide(L)'
;MCDKLGISVWEVIRAAATKPFGFMPFYPGPGLGGHCIPVDPHYLSWKLKTLNYNARFIELASEINTSMPLYVVDKVIDALNDEHKSVRGSRIVVLGVAYKRDVDDVRESPALDIIGLLINKGADVVYHDPYIPSIRLEDAHIIHNTPYSEKLLEDADCVVIITDHSIFNWQHILDHSKVVVDTRSATEKLKGKARVIPL
;
A
#
# COMPACT_ATOMS: atom_id res chain seq x y z
N MET A 1 -13.66 7.87 -2.44
CA MET A 1 -14.76 8.47 -3.25
C MET A 1 -15.10 7.59 -4.44
N CYS A 2 -14.15 7.29 -5.33
CA CYS A 2 -14.35 6.46 -6.51
C CYS A 2 -14.97 5.10 -6.18
N ASP A 3 -14.49 4.42 -5.14
CA ASP A 3 -15.10 3.21 -4.59
C ASP A 3 -16.61 3.32 -4.31
N LYS A 4 -17.04 4.38 -3.62
CA LYS A 4 -18.46 4.59 -3.29
C LYS A 4 -19.33 4.79 -4.54
N LEU A 5 -18.72 5.25 -5.63
CA LEU A 5 -19.36 5.45 -6.92
C LEU A 5 -19.22 4.24 -7.86
N GLY A 6 -18.44 3.21 -7.47
CA GLY A 6 -18.16 2.05 -8.31
C GLY A 6 -17.36 2.38 -9.57
N ILE A 7 -16.46 3.37 -9.51
CA ILE A 7 -15.63 3.80 -10.66
C ILE A 7 -14.13 3.64 -10.37
N SER A 8 -13.33 3.43 -11.42
CA SER A 8 -11.87 3.32 -11.30
C SER A 8 -11.21 4.70 -11.21
N VAL A 9 -10.52 4.96 -10.09
CA VAL A 9 -9.72 6.20 -9.92
C VAL A 9 -8.60 6.30 -10.95
N TRP A 10 -8.02 5.17 -11.34
CA TRP A 10 -6.96 5.09 -12.34
C TRP A 10 -7.46 5.47 -13.73
N GLU A 11 -8.65 5.02 -14.12
CA GLU A 11 -9.28 5.44 -15.38
C GLU A 11 -9.61 6.93 -15.39
N VAL A 12 -10.13 7.46 -14.27
CA VAL A 12 -10.44 8.89 -14.13
C VAL A 12 -9.18 9.73 -14.29
N ILE A 13 -8.08 9.36 -13.63
CA ILE A 13 -6.80 10.09 -13.74
C ILE A 13 -6.25 10.00 -15.16
N ARG A 14 -6.28 8.81 -15.79
CA ARG A 14 -5.81 8.65 -17.17
C ARG A 14 -6.63 9.48 -18.15
N ALA A 15 -7.95 9.48 -18.00
CA ALA A 15 -8.83 10.30 -18.83
C ALA A 15 -8.52 11.79 -18.65
N ALA A 16 -8.35 12.26 -17.41
CA ALA A 16 -7.96 13.65 -17.12
C ALA A 16 -6.58 14.00 -17.68
N ALA A 17 -5.63 13.06 -17.64
CA ALA A 17 -4.28 13.22 -18.17
C ALA A 17 -4.21 13.33 -19.70
N THR A 18 -5.27 13.00 -20.44
CA THR A 18 -5.33 13.26 -21.89
C THR A 18 -5.39 14.74 -22.24
N LYS A 19 -5.69 15.61 -21.26
CA LYS A 19 -5.72 17.06 -21.47
C LYS A 19 -4.30 17.59 -21.70
N PRO A 20 -4.04 18.32 -22.81
CA PRO A 20 -2.68 18.72 -23.18
C PRO A 20 -2.06 19.79 -22.27
N PHE A 21 -2.82 20.39 -21.35
CA PHE A 21 -2.35 21.42 -20.42
C PHE A 21 -3.16 21.43 -19.13
N GLY A 22 -2.52 21.92 -18.05
CA GLY A 22 -3.19 22.21 -16.79
C GLY A 22 -3.58 20.99 -15.96
N PHE A 23 -3.04 19.81 -16.26
CA PHE A 23 -3.21 18.62 -15.44
C PHE A 23 -1.87 17.88 -15.31
N MET A 24 -1.37 17.77 -14.09
CA MET A 24 -0.21 16.94 -13.75
C MET A 24 -0.76 15.72 -12.99
N PRO A 25 -0.65 14.50 -13.54
CA PRO A 25 -1.21 13.32 -12.89
C PRO A 25 -0.43 12.98 -11.63
N PHE A 26 -1.15 12.78 -10.53
CA PHE A 26 -0.68 12.10 -9.33
C PHE A 26 -1.52 10.86 -9.15
N TYR A 27 -0.87 9.75 -8.83
CA TYR A 27 -1.52 8.45 -8.71
C TYR A 27 -1.72 8.09 -7.24
N PRO A 28 -2.87 7.48 -6.90
CA PRO A 28 -3.12 7.02 -5.54
C PRO A 28 -2.20 5.84 -5.22
N GLY A 29 -2.04 5.57 -3.93
CA GLY A 29 -1.20 4.49 -3.45
C GLY A 29 -1.54 4.12 -2.01
N PRO A 30 -0.79 3.19 -1.40
CA PRO A 30 -1.02 2.72 -0.04
C PRO A 30 -0.72 3.77 1.03
N GLY A 31 -0.07 4.86 0.65
CA GLY A 31 0.34 5.96 1.51
C GLY A 31 1.56 6.66 0.93
N LEU A 32 2.04 7.67 1.66
CA LEU A 32 3.30 8.34 1.37
C LEU A 32 4.44 7.68 2.15
N GLY A 33 5.65 7.77 1.63
CA GLY A 33 6.83 7.43 2.39
C GLY A 33 8.08 8.15 1.90
N GLY A 34 9.23 7.77 2.45
CA GLY A 34 10.44 8.58 2.38
C GLY A 34 10.33 9.81 3.29
N HIS A 35 11.36 10.64 3.39
CA HIS A 35 11.33 11.78 4.33
C HIS A 35 10.70 13.04 3.73
N CYS A 36 10.97 13.36 2.47
CA CYS A 36 10.69 14.72 1.94
C CYS A 36 9.20 15.10 2.04
N ILE A 37 8.31 14.20 1.63
CA ILE A 37 6.86 14.50 1.56
C ILE A 37 6.18 14.43 2.94
N PRO A 38 6.39 13.40 3.77
CA PRO A 38 5.73 13.34 5.08
C PRO A 38 6.35 14.26 6.13
N VAL A 39 7.57 14.78 5.93
CA VAL A 39 8.27 15.56 6.96
C VAL A 39 8.36 17.06 6.61
N ASP A 40 8.79 17.43 5.40
CA ASP A 40 9.10 18.83 5.08
C ASP A 40 7.87 19.78 5.18
N PRO A 41 6.65 19.40 4.72
CA PRO A 41 5.47 20.24 4.91
C PRO A 41 5.14 20.48 6.38
N HIS A 42 5.41 19.52 7.26
CA HIS A 42 5.18 19.65 8.69
C HIS A 42 6.15 20.63 9.35
N TYR A 43 7.41 20.67 8.90
CA TYR A 43 8.35 21.71 9.34
C TYR A 43 7.86 23.11 8.98
N LEU A 44 7.35 23.31 7.75
CA LEU A 44 6.76 24.59 7.34
C LEU A 44 5.51 24.92 8.16
N SER A 45 4.60 23.95 8.34
CA SER A 45 3.39 24.13 9.14
C SER A 45 3.72 24.52 10.59
N TRP A 46 4.70 23.86 11.21
CA TRP A 46 5.20 24.20 12.53
C TRP A 46 5.77 25.62 12.58
N LYS A 47 6.58 26.02 11.60
CA LYS A 47 7.14 27.38 11.55
C LYS A 47 6.05 28.44 11.43
N LEU A 48 5.01 28.19 10.62
CA LEU A 48 3.90 29.12 10.43
C LEU A 48 3.04 29.26 11.69
N LYS A 49 2.90 28.19 12.49
CA LYS A 49 2.24 28.29 13.81
C LYS A 49 2.92 29.28 14.75
N THR A 50 4.26 29.43 14.67
CA THR A 50 4.99 30.47 15.45
C THR A 50 4.64 31.91 15.03
N LEU A 51 4.03 32.07 13.86
CA LEU A 51 3.55 33.35 13.33
C LEU A 51 2.03 33.49 13.47
N ASN A 52 1.39 32.64 14.27
CA ASN A 52 -0.06 32.55 14.43
C ASN A 52 -0.81 32.32 13.09
N TYR A 53 -0.16 31.61 12.15
CA TYR A 53 -0.73 31.22 10.87
C TYR A 53 -0.92 29.71 10.80
N ASN A 54 -2.15 29.27 10.55
CA ASN A 54 -2.48 27.85 10.43
C ASN A 54 -2.53 27.42 8.96
N ALA A 55 -1.57 26.59 8.55
CA ALA A 55 -1.50 26.04 7.19
C ALA A 55 -2.48 24.86 7.01
N ARG A 56 -3.79 25.14 7.03
CA ARG A 56 -4.87 24.14 7.00
C ARG A 56 -4.77 23.12 5.86
N PHE A 57 -4.27 23.53 4.69
CA PHE A 57 -4.12 22.63 3.56
C PHE A 57 -3.03 21.57 3.79
N ILE A 58 -1.94 21.92 4.46
CA ILE A 58 -0.88 20.98 4.83
C ILE A 58 -1.42 19.96 5.83
N GLU A 59 -2.18 20.43 6.84
CA GLU A 59 -2.78 19.57 7.85
C GLU A 59 -3.77 18.59 7.24
N LEU A 60 -4.67 19.07 6.37
CA LEU A 60 -5.63 18.21 5.66
C LEU A 60 -4.94 17.20 4.75
N ALA A 61 -3.92 17.63 3.99
CA ALA A 61 -3.16 16.71 3.15
C ALA A 61 -2.48 15.63 4.00
N SER A 62 -1.91 15.99 5.15
CA SER A 62 -1.31 15.04 6.08
C SER A 62 -2.34 14.04 6.63
N GLU A 63 -3.49 14.51 7.07
CA GLU A 63 -4.59 13.66 7.57
C GLU A 63 -5.04 12.65 6.51
N ILE A 64 -5.26 13.10 5.27
CA ILE A 64 -5.63 12.21 4.16
C ILE A 64 -4.55 11.15 3.93
N ASN A 65 -3.29 11.56 3.85
CA ASN A 65 -2.19 10.63 3.54
C ASN A 65 -1.93 9.62 4.67
N THR A 66 -2.01 10.05 5.93
CA THR A 66 -1.83 9.17 7.09
C THR A 66 -3.01 8.22 7.29
N SER A 67 -4.18 8.50 6.70
CA SER A 67 -5.32 7.59 6.69
C SER A 67 -5.24 6.47 5.64
N MET A 68 -4.35 6.57 4.64
CA MET A 68 -4.28 5.60 3.54
C MET A 68 -3.91 4.17 3.98
N PRO A 69 -2.98 3.95 4.93
CA PRO A 69 -2.75 2.62 5.50
C PRO A 69 -4.01 1.95 6.04
N LEU A 70 -4.85 2.69 6.77
CA LEU A 70 -6.12 2.17 7.29
C LEU A 70 -7.07 1.79 6.15
N TYR A 71 -7.15 2.62 5.11
CA TYR A 71 -7.97 2.33 3.93
C TYR A 71 -7.52 1.05 3.20
N VAL A 72 -6.20 0.81 3.08
CA VAL A 72 -5.69 -0.45 2.51
C VAL A 72 -6.04 -1.64 3.41
N VAL A 73 -5.96 -1.50 4.72
CA VAL A 73 -6.36 -2.54 5.66
C VAL A 73 -7.85 -2.87 5.54
N ASP A 74 -8.71 -1.85 5.37
CA ASP A 74 -10.14 -2.04 5.14
C ASP A 74 -10.39 -2.79 3.81
N LYS A 75 -9.66 -2.47 2.74
CA LYS A 75 -9.69 -3.24 1.49
C LYS A 75 -9.33 -4.71 1.69
N VAL A 76 -8.32 -5.00 2.51
CA VAL A 76 -7.91 -6.37 2.84
C VAL A 76 -8.98 -7.08 3.69
N ILE A 77 -9.63 -6.37 4.61
CA ILE A 77 -10.77 -6.90 5.38
C ILE A 77 -11.91 -7.30 4.43
N ASP A 78 -12.32 -6.39 3.55
CA ASP A 78 -13.41 -6.63 2.60
C ASP A 78 -13.05 -7.78 1.64
N ALA A 79 -11.81 -7.80 1.15
CA ALA A 79 -11.26 -8.88 0.33
C ALA A 79 -11.45 -10.26 0.97
N LEU A 80 -11.04 -10.39 2.24
CA LEU A 80 -11.15 -11.65 2.98
C LEU A 80 -12.60 -11.99 3.32
N ASN A 81 -13.44 -10.99 3.64
CA ASN A 81 -14.85 -11.19 3.95
C ASN A 81 -15.62 -11.80 2.77
N ASP A 82 -15.33 -11.35 1.55
CA ASP A 82 -15.92 -11.94 0.34
C ASP A 82 -15.52 -13.42 0.15
N GLU A 83 -14.35 -13.83 0.64
CA GLU A 83 -13.92 -15.24 0.71
C GLU A 83 -14.40 -15.96 1.98
N HIS A 84 -15.30 -15.33 2.76
CA HIS A 84 -15.81 -15.86 4.02
C HIS A 84 -14.72 -16.10 5.07
N LYS A 85 -13.65 -15.30 5.03
CA LYS A 85 -12.53 -15.33 5.99
C LYS A 85 -12.49 -14.05 6.82
N SER A 86 -12.10 -14.19 8.08
CA SER A 86 -11.77 -13.06 8.94
C SER A 86 -10.29 -12.71 8.82
N VAL A 87 -9.92 -11.46 9.07
CA VAL A 87 -8.49 -11.06 9.14
C VAL A 87 -7.73 -11.87 10.20
N ARG A 88 -8.37 -12.10 11.35
CA ARG A 88 -7.75 -12.85 12.45
C ARG A 88 -7.51 -14.30 12.05
N GLY A 89 -6.26 -14.72 12.06
CA GLY A 89 -5.84 -16.06 11.65
C GLY A 89 -5.72 -16.27 10.14
N SER A 90 -6.01 -15.25 9.32
CA SER A 90 -5.70 -15.30 7.89
C SER A 90 -4.22 -15.04 7.65
N ARG A 91 -3.64 -15.77 6.70
CA ARG A 91 -2.25 -15.56 6.27
C ARG A 91 -2.18 -14.49 5.18
N ILE A 92 -1.49 -13.40 5.44
CA ILE A 92 -1.37 -12.26 4.53
C ILE A 92 0.07 -12.08 4.11
N VAL A 93 0.31 -12.07 2.80
CA VAL A 93 1.64 -11.83 2.22
C VAL A 93 1.70 -10.40 1.70
N VAL A 94 2.59 -9.58 2.27
CA VAL A 94 2.88 -8.23 1.80
C VAL A 94 4.04 -8.27 0.81
N LEU A 95 3.81 -7.79 -0.41
CA LEU A 95 4.83 -7.69 -1.46
C LEU A 95 5.35 -6.25 -1.55
N GLY A 96 6.63 -6.10 -1.24
CA GLY A 96 7.33 -4.83 -1.17
C GLY A 96 7.06 -4.09 0.14
N VAL A 97 8.13 -3.67 0.82
CA VAL A 97 8.09 -2.87 2.05
C VAL A 97 8.94 -1.61 1.95
N ALA A 98 9.81 -1.49 0.95
CA ALA A 98 10.48 -0.24 0.62
C ALA A 98 9.45 0.87 0.32
N TYR A 99 9.75 2.12 0.67
CA TYR A 99 8.80 3.23 0.45
C TYR A 99 8.64 3.58 -1.04
N LYS A 100 9.61 3.17 -1.87
CA LYS A 100 9.66 3.41 -3.30
C LYS A 100 10.14 2.17 -4.04
N ARG A 101 9.74 2.07 -5.30
CA ARG A 101 10.20 1.04 -6.22
C ARG A 101 11.73 1.00 -6.32
N ASP A 102 12.26 -0.22 -6.31
CA ASP A 102 13.66 -0.59 -6.58
C ASP A 102 14.71 0.13 -5.71
N VAL A 103 14.38 0.37 -4.44
CA VAL A 103 15.32 0.89 -3.43
C VAL A 103 15.26 0.05 -2.15
N ASP A 104 16.30 0.17 -1.32
CA ASP A 104 16.49 -0.54 -0.05
C ASP A 104 16.12 0.32 1.17
N ASP A 105 15.20 1.27 1.01
CA ASP A 105 14.85 2.24 2.04
C ASP A 105 13.39 2.09 2.49
N VAL A 106 13.20 1.93 3.80
CA VAL A 106 11.90 1.72 4.47
C VAL A 106 11.48 2.92 5.34
N ARG A 107 12.25 4.02 5.32
CA ARG A 107 11.92 5.20 6.14
C ARG A 107 10.54 5.75 5.77
N GLU A 108 9.71 5.95 6.79
CA GLU A 108 8.31 6.38 6.64
C GLU A 108 7.51 5.50 5.66
N SER A 109 7.88 4.23 5.46
CA SER A 109 7.17 3.38 4.51
C SER A 109 5.76 3.06 5.02
N PRO A 110 4.70 3.26 4.21
CA PRO A 110 3.33 2.93 4.61
C PRO A 110 3.15 1.42 4.81
N ALA A 111 4.07 0.60 4.28
CA ALA A 111 4.07 -0.85 4.50
C ALA A 111 4.17 -1.20 5.99
N LEU A 112 4.95 -0.44 6.78
CA LEU A 112 5.15 -0.70 8.20
C LEU A 112 3.84 -0.51 8.99
N ASP A 113 3.12 0.57 8.69
CA ASP A 113 1.81 0.85 9.30
C ASP A 113 0.79 -0.22 8.94
N ILE A 114 0.72 -0.60 7.66
CA ILE A 114 -0.21 -1.63 7.17
C ILE A 114 0.08 -2.97 7.85
N ILE A 115 1.35 -3.39 7.92
CA ILE A 115 1.76 -4.63 8.59
C ILE A 115 1.38 -4.58 10.08
N GLY A 116 1.71 -3.48 10.78
CA GLY A 116 1.39 -3.32 12.19
C GLY A 116 -0.12 -3.37 12.46
N LEU A 117 -0.92 -2.69 11.64
CA LEU A 117 -2.39 -2.69 11.75
C LEU A 117 -3.00 -4.09 11.51
N LEU A 118 -2.49 -4.85 10.53
CA LEU A 118 -2.95 -6.21 10.26
C LEU A 118 -2.58 -7.17 11.40
N ILE A 119 -1.35 -7.09 11.91
CA ILE A 119 -0.89 -7.88 13.08
C ILE A 119 -1.75 -7.56 14.30
N ASN A 120 -2.03 -6.28 14.57
CA ASN A 120 -2.89 -5.85 15.67
C ASN A 120 -4.33 -6.39 15.56
N LYS A 121 -4.82 -6.64 14.34
CA LYS A 121 -6.11 -7.31 14.09
C LYS A 121 -6.04 -8.84 14.23
N GLY A 122 -4.84 -9.41 14.36
CA GLY A 122 -4.57 -10.83 14.58
C GLY A 122 -4.29 -11.63 13.31
N ALA A 123 -3.90 -10.97 12.22
CA ALA A 123 -3.45 -11.66 11.00
C ALA A 123 -2.06 -12.29 11.20
N ASP A 124 -1.81 -13.38 10.48
CA ASP A 124 -0.46 -13.92 10.27
C ASP A 124 0.17 -13.22 9.07
N VAL A 125 0.96 -12.17 9.33
CA VAL A 125 1.54 -11.33 8.28
C VAL A 125 2.99 -11.73 8.03
N VAL A 126 3.27 -12.07 6.78
CA VAL A 126 4.63 -12.23 6.26
C VAL A 126 4.85 -11.23 5.14
N TYR A 127 6.10 -10.83 4.91
CA TYR A 127 6.42 -9.99 3.77
C TYR A 127 7.53 -10.60 2.92
N HIS A 128 7.53 -10.21 1.65
CA HIS A 128 8.64 -10.41 0.76
C HIS A 128 9.05 -9.09 0.11
N ASP A 129 10.33 -8.74 0.26
CA ASP A 129 10.95 -7.64 -0.45
C ASP A 129 12.36 -8.05 -0.94
N PRO A 130 12.71 -7.83 -2.22
CA PRO A 130 14.01 -8.18 -2.78
C PRO A 130 15.20 -7.40 -2.18
N TYR A 131 14.95 -6.20 -1.65
CA TYR A 131 15.95 -5.24 -1.21
C TYR A 131 16.02 -5.13 0.32
N ILE A 132 14.96 -5.53 1.03
CA ILE A 132 14.85 -5.37 2.49
C ILE A 132 14.94 -6.73 3.20
N PRO A 133 16.00 -7.00 3.98
CA PRO A 133 16.19 -8.28 4.67
C PRO A 133 15.40 -8.39 5.99
N SER A 134 15.19 -7.27 6.67
CA SER A 134 14.42 -7.18 7.91
C SER A 134 13.76 -5.81 8.04
N ILE A 135 12.62 -5.76 8.72
CA ILE A 135 11.96 -4.52 9.11
C ILE A 135 11.77 -4.51 10.63
N ARG A 136 11.69 -3.31 11.20
CA ARG A 136 11.38 -3.10 12.62
C ARG A 136 10.09 -2.30 12.71
N LEU A 137 9.10 -2.84 13.40
CA LEU A 137 7.84 -2.17 13.70
C LEU A 137 7.99 -1.20 14.88
N GLU A 138 6.98 -0.38 15.12
CA GLU A 138 6.99 0.65 16.19
C GLU A 138 7.19 0.07 17.59
N ASP A 139 6.64 -1.12 17.86
CA ASP A 139 6.76 -1.86 19.12
C ASP A 139 8.12 -2.59 19.29
N ALA A 140 9.09 -2.27 18.43
CA ALA A 140 10.40 -2.91 18.31
C ALA A 140 10.36 -4.39 17.90
N HIS A 141 9.22 -4.90 17.44
CA HIS A 141 9.14 -6.23 16.84
C HIS A 141 9.91 -6.24 15.51
N ILE A 142 10.74 -7.28 15.31
CA ILE A 142 11.54 -7.45 14.09
C ILE A 142 10.92 -8.57 13.27
N ILE A 143 10.62 -8.27 12.00
CA ILE A 143 10.13 -9.24 11.04
C ILE A 143 11.18 -9.44 9.96
N HIS A 144 11.53 -10.69 9.70
CA HIS A 144 12.49 -11.07 8.67
C HIS A 144 11.80 -11.33 7.33
N ASN A 145 12.49 -11.00 6.26
CA ASN A 145 12.05 -11.22 4.90
C ASN A 145 11.79 -12.71 4.66
N THR A 146 10.65 -13.03 4.05
CA THR A 146 10.34 -14.40 3.64
C THR A 146 10.78 -14.61 2.19
N PRO A 147 11.50 -15.70 1.86
CA PRO A 147 11.88 -15.99 0.48
C PRO A 147 10.68 -16.11 -0.45
N TYR A 148 10.76 -15.46 -1.61
CA TYR A 148 9.75 -15.57 -2.64
C TYR A 148 9.66 -17.00 -3.18
N SER A 149 8.46 -17.54 -3.24
CA SER A 149 8.18 -18.86 -3.83
C SER A 149 6.71 -18.96 -4.23
N GLU A 150 6.39 -19.89 -5.14
CA GLU A 150 5.00 -20.23 -5.47
C GLU A 150 4.21 -20.61 -4.21
N LYS A 151 4.81 -21.44 -3.35
CA LYS A 151 4.20 -21.88 -2.09
C LYS A 151 3.84 -20.70 -1.17
N LEU A 152 4.67 -19.65 -1.12
CA LEU A 152 4.36 -18.45 -0.34
C LEU A 152 3.03 -17.81 -0.79
N LEU A 153 2.80 -17.75 -2.11
CA LEU A 153 1.60 -17.17 -2.70
C LEU A 153 0.38 -18.08 -2.54
N GLU A 154 0.55 -19.38 -2.75
CA GLU A 154 -0.54 -20.37 -2.69
C GLU A 154 -1.06 -20.58 -1.26
N ASP A 155 -0.15 -20.55 -0.29
CA ASP A 155 -0.49 -20.63 1.13
C ASP A 155 -1.16 -19.35 1.66
N ALA A 156 -1.05 -18.23 0.93
CA ALA A 156 -1.65 -16.96 1.34
C ALA A 156 -3.18 -17.00 1.17
N ASP A 157 -3.87 -16.32 2.09
CA ASP A 157 -5.29 -16.02 1.98
C ASP A 157 -5.51 -14.71 1.24
N CYS A 158 -4.58 -13.76 1.42
CA CYS A 158 -4.53 -12.52 0.68
C CYS A 158 -3.08 -12.11 0.41
N VAL A 159 -2.80 -11.68 -0.82
CA VAL A 159 -1.54 -11.02 -1.19
C VAL A 159 -1.80 -9.54 -1.34
N VAL A 160 -0.96 -8.69 -0.75
CA VAL A 160 -1.11 -7.23 -0.78
C VAL A 160 0.12 -6.63 -1.46
N ILE A 161 -0.08 -5.94 -2.58
CA ILE A 161 0.99 -5.25 -3.29
C ILE A 161 1.09 -3.83 -2.75
N ILE A 162 2.19 -3.52 -2.05
CA ILE A 162 2.44 -2.19 -1.48
C ILE A 162 3.50 -1.45 -2.31
N THR A 163 4.54 -2.15 -2.75
CA THR A 163 5.58 -1.57 -3.61
C THR A 163 5.80 -2.43 -4.84
N ASP A 164 5.74 -1.78 -6.00
CA ASP A 164 5.68 -2.41 -7.31
C ASP A 164 7.07 -2.61 -7.93
N HIS A 165 7.98 -3.27 -7.21
CA HIS A 165 9.35 -3.54 -7.66
C HIS A 165 9.38 -4.15 -9.07
N SER A 166 10.33 -3.68 -9.89
CA SER A 166 10.43 -4.08 -11.30
C SER A 166 10.79 -5.56 -11.47
N ILE A 167 11.35 -6.19 -10.43
CA ILE A 167 11.72 -7.61 -10.44
C ILE A 167 10.52 -8.55 -10.28
N PHE A 168 9.39 -8.06 -9.79
CA PHE A 168 8.22 -8.90 -9.59
C PHE A 168 7.59 -9.32 -10.91
N ASN A 169 7.34 -10.63 -11.04
CA ASN A 169 6.53 -11.17 -12.12
C ASN A 169 5.06 -11.15 -11.70
N TRP A 170 4.35 -10.10 -12.08
CA TRP A 170 2.94 -9.90 -11.74
C TRP A 170 2.02 -11.00 -12.28
N GLN A 171 2.32 -11.55 -13.46
CA GLN A 171 1.53 -12.66 -14.02
C GLN A 171 1.66 -13.90 -13.13
N HIS A 172 2.88 -14.25 -12.73
CA HIS A 172 3.12 -15.34 -11.80
C HIS A 172 2.41 -15.12 -10.45
N ILE A 173 2.42 -13.90 -9.92
CA ILE A 173 1.70 -13.57 -8.68
C ILE A 173 0.19 -13.83 -8.85
N LEU A 174 -0.41 -13.38 -9.95
CA LEU A 174 -1.84 -13.60 -10.22
C LEU A 174 -2.19 -15.07 -10.45
N ASP A 175 -1.28 -15.88 -10.98
CA ASP A 175 -1.54 -17.28 -11.30
C ASP A 175 -1.47 -18.21 -10.08
N HIS A 176 -0.76 -17.79 -9.03
CA HIS A 176 -0.52 -18.57 -7.81
C HIS A 176 -1.15 -17.98 -6.55
N SER A 177 -1.92 -16.89 -6.64
CA SER A 177 -2.61 -16.27 -5.51
C SER A 177 -4.13 -16.50 -5.57
N LYS A 178 -4.79 -16.52 -4.40
CA LYS A 178 -6.27 -16.57 -4.31
C LYS A 178 -6.89 -15.18 -4.49
N VAL A 179 -6.43 -14.24 -3.69
CA VAL A 179 -6.88 -12.85 -3.68
C VAL A 179 -5.68 -11.93 -3.65
N VAL A 180 -5.73 -10.87 -4.47
CA VAL A 180 -4.68 -9.85 -4.56
C VAL A 180 -5.30 -8.47 -4.35
N VAL A 181 -4.85 -7.76 -3.31
CA VAL A 181 -5.13 -6.33 -3.13
C VAL A 181 -4.00 -5.53 -3.78
N ASP A 182 -4.32 -4.85 -4.87
CA ASP A 182 -3.34 -4.10 -5.67
C ASP A 182 -3.44 -2.60 -5.40
N THR A 183 -2.50 -2.07 -4.61
CA THR A 183 -2.47 -0.65 -4.25
C THR A 183 -1.74 0.23 -5.25
N ARG A 184 -1.10 -0.36 -6.27
CA ARG A 184 -0.23 0.34 -7.23
C ARG A 184 -0.71 0.23 -8.68
N SER A 185 -1.81 -0.48 -8.94
CA SER A 185 -2.28 -0.80 -10.28
C SER A 185 -1.23 -1.58 -11.09
N ALA A 186 -0.42 -2.40 -10.41
CA ALA A 186 0.63 -3.19 -11.03
C ALA A 186 0.08 -4.31 -11.93
N THR A 187 -1.15 -4.76 -11.67
CA THR A 187 -1.79 -5.93 -12.28
C THR A 187 -2.89 -5.59 -13.29
N GLU A 188 -3.20 -4.32 -13.51
CA GLU A 188 -4.41 -3.86 -14.22
C GLU A 188 -4.65 -4.49 -15.61
N LYS A 189 -3.57 -4.76 -16.36
CA LYS A 189 -3.64 -5.28 -17.74
C LYS A 189 -3.51 -6.80 -17.82
N LEU A 190 -3.40 -7.47 -16.69
CA LEU A 190 -3.12 -8.89 -16.61
C LEU A 190 -4.37 -9.65 -16.18
N LYS A 191 -4.41 -10.93 -16.51
CA LYS A 191 -5.46 -11.85 -16.07
C LYS A 191 -4.80 -13.09 -15.52
N GLY A 192 -5.23 -13.53 -14.34
CA GLY A 192 -4.78 -14.77 -13.73
C GLY A 192 -5.91 -15.39 -12.93
N LYS A 193 -5.57 -16.37 -12.08
CA LYS A 193 -6.55 -17.06 -11.23
C LYS A 193 -7.01 -16.20 -10.06
N ALA A 194 -6.15 -15.31 -9.58
CA ALA A 194 -6.43 -14.47 -8.43
C ALA A 194 -7.60 -13.50 -8.68
N ARG A 195 -8.45 -13.33 -7.68
CA ARG A 195 -9.40 -12.21 -7.63
C ARG A 195 -8.64 -10.94 -7.26
N VAL A 196 -8.62 -9.96 -8.16
CA VAL A 196 -7.90 -8.70 -7.96
C VAL A 196 -8.84 -7.63 -7.43
N ILE A 197 -8.41 -6.96 -6.37
CA ILE A 197 -9.11 -5.85 -5.71
C ILE A 197 -8.23 -4.62 -5.86
N PRO A 198 -8.57 -3.71 -6.79
CA PRO A 198 -7.80 -2.49 -6.99
C PRO A 198 -8.08 -1.46 -5.89
N LEU A 199 -7.13 -0.53 -5.74
CA LEU A 199 -7.31 0.71 -4.99
C LEU A 199 -8.14 1.75 -5.76
#